data_AF-A0A485KTI2-F1
#
_entry.id   AF-A0A485KTI2-F1
#
_cell.length_a   1.000
_cell.length_b   1.000
_cell.length_c   1.000
_cell.angle_alpha   90.00
_cell.angle_beta   90.00
_cell.angle_gamma   90.00
#
_symmetry.space_group_name_H-M   'P 1'
#
loop_
_entity.id
_entity.type
_entity.pdbx_description
1 polymer ?
#
loop_
_entity_poly.entity_id
_entity_poly.type
_entity_poly.pdbx_seq_one_letter_code
_entity_poly.pdbx_strand_id
1 'polypeptide(L)'
;MHEEVGGQPWRLERRIDDISEKLRGLALTNYHVFVQSQQCSQVVATELKSLGTNVAAVEAHLPGLQTQCKHLDASVQGAAKNNAEIQYLLSHYAELMELLEIPQLIDGCIANDLIEDALEAIQFTKKLFDQSYSQQKTPRNVILVNLVTEVQDATTALRNKIVQKLREDLSLATCLHMVAYLRRVDGLWKILPVDYDQHLKVEFLACRDAWLTKTVHGIPTSDPYTYLMQVIDAKRTSWFDMITQYSAIFGHQETNGQVDAPLCAWAIRTVSELSVILDQVLPKLADFGAIANVMEQMLFFGGSLGRVGVDFRGIVLVQFQSHLVHRLTTQWTDVVDDFEVALGGAKQTSTTPIMISSFRNLTAPAAAAADGTAPPHSLMAFPILAQLTNGFLTSFNDLRLCALLSLQHRLSQHLQIAMVRVVEAIAKYCHQHGVVPKAAESTDAAAAKAPLEVQLYKLALVLYTDWIPFIVACFDKLFTRQPGLPTALDKDALTQLMREKQLLDPEETMAVHGNII
;
A
#
# COMPACT_ATOMS: atom_id res chain seq x y z
N MET A 1 89.66 -130.75 53.56
CA MET A 1 89.07 -130.05 54.72
C MET A 1 89.73 -128.68 54.75
N HIS A 2 89.00 -127.60 54.44
CA HIS A 2 88.37 -126.77 55.47
C HIS A 2 89.31 -126.50 56.64
N GLU A 3 89.83 -125.28 56.68
CA GLU A 3 90.16 -124.43 57.83
C GLU A 3 91.45 -123.62 57.60
N GLU A 4 91.51 -122.30 57.80
CA GLU A 4 90.48 -121.28 57.91
C GLU A 4 91.22 -119.92 58.07
N VAL A 5 90.87 -118.95 57.22
CA VAL A 5 90.42 -117.59 57.60
C VAL A 5 91.33 -116.65 58.43
N GLY A 6 92.51 -117.04 58.90
CA GLY A 6 93.28 -116.22 59.86
C GLY A 6 94.02 -114.98 59.32
N GLY A 7 94.13 -114.75 58.00
CA GLY A 7 95.06 -113.75 57.46
C GLY A 7 94.57 -112.78 56.42
N GLN A 8 93.26 -112.67 56.26
CA GLN A 8 92.66 -111.69 55.36
C GLN A 8 92.68 -110.23 55.89
N PRO A 9 92.68 -109.91 57.21
CA PRO A 9 92.63 -108.52 57.67
C PRO A 9 93.91 -107.72 57.38
N TRP A 10 95.10 -108.22 57.75
CA TRP A 10 96.32 -107.40 57.68
C TRP A 10 96.79 -107.12 56.24
N ARG A 11 96.48 -108.00 55.28
CA ARG A 11 96.80 -107.78 53.86
C ARG A 11 95.87 -106.76 53.22
N LEU A 12 94.61 -106.70 53.65
CA LEU A 12 93.65 -105.68 53.24
C LEU A 12 94.00 -104.34 53.88
N GLU A 13 94.35 -104.31 55.17
CA GLU A 13 94.70 -103.08 55.90
C GLU A 13 95.97 -102.44 55.33
N ARG A 14 97.01 -103.23 55.04
CA ARG A 14 98.22 -102.72 54.39
C ARG A 14 98.01 -102.30 52.93
N ARG A 15 97.07 -102.94 52.21
CA ARG A 15 96.66 -102.49 50.86
C ARG A 15 95.82 -101.22 50.92
N ILE A 16 94.95 -101.08 51.91
CA ILE A 16 94.16 -99.87 52.14
C ILE A 16 95.12 -98.74 52.48
N ASP A 17 96.11 -98.94 53.35
CA ASP A 17 97.11 -97.91 53.66
C ASP A 17 97.95 -97.53 52.43
N ASP A 18 98.46 -98.51 51.67
CA ASP A 18 99.26 -98.24 50.46
C ASP A 18 98.42 -97.59 49.34
N ILE A 19 97.14 -97.96 49.20
CA ILE A 19 96.19 -97.29 48.31
C ILE A 19 95.86 -95.90 48.83
N SER A 20 95.68 -95.71 50.14
CA SER A 20 95.38 -94.43 50.77
C SER A 20 96.52 -93.45 50.58
N GLU A 21 97.77 -93.91 50.73
CA GLU A 21 98.97 -93.10 50.57
C GLU A 21 99.21 -92.76 49.09
N LYS A 22 98.93 -93.70 48.17
CA LYS A 22 98.87 -93.42 46.72
C LYS A 22 97.74 -92.46 46.35
N LEU A 23 96.56 -92.58 46.95
CA LEU A 23 95.42 -91.67 46.74
C LEU A 23 95.72 -90.29 47.30
N ARG A 24 96.40 -90.21 48.45
CA ARG A 24 96.83 -88.95 49.07
C ARG A 24 97.91 -88.28 48.22
N GLY A 25 98.85 -89.05 47.69
CA GLY A 25 99.84 -88.59 46.71
C GLY A 25 99.20 -88.08 45.41
N LEU A 26 98.26 -88.82 44.83
CA LEU A 26 97.50 -88.42 43.63
C LEU A 26 96.57 -87.23 43.86
N ALA A 27 95.93 -87.16 45.03
CA ALA A 27 95.07 -86.04 45.42
C ALA A 27 95.88 -84.78 45.71
N LEU A 28 97.11 -84.89 46.24
CA LEU A 28 98.00 -83.75 46.46
C LEU A 28 98.67 -83.28 45.15
N THR A 29 99.03 -84.17 44.24
CA THR A 29 99.59 -83.76 42.93
C THR A 29 98.52 -83.18 42.01
N ASN A 30 97.29 -83.69 42.06
CA ASN A 30 96.18 -83.23 41.21
C ASN A 30 95.10 -82.45 41.98
N TYR A 31 95.43 -81.84 43.12
CA TYR A 31 94.45 -81.08 43.92
C TYR A 31 93.79 -79.95 43.13
N HIS A 32 94.53 -79.36 42.17
CA HIS A 32 94.05 -78.33 41.27
C HIS A 32 92.88 -78.81 40.38
N VAL A 33 92.83 -80.09 40.01
CA VAL A 33 91.72 -80.68 39.24
C VAL A 33 90.46 -80.80 40.10
N PHE A 34 90.61 -81.16 41.38
CA PHE A 34 89.49 -81.18 42.32
C PHE A 34 88.97 -79.77 42.63
N VAL A 35 89.87 -78.78 42.76
CA VAL A 35 89.49 -77.38 42.93
C VAL A 35 88.78 -76.84 41.67
N GLN A 36 89.29 -77.13 40.47
CA GLN A 36 88.63 -76.75 39.22
C GLN A 36 87.29 -77.46 39.03
N SER A 37 87.17 -78.75 39.37
CA SER A 37 85.91 -79.48 39.31
C SER A 37 84.87 -78.92 40.28
N GLN A 38 85.30 -78.56 41.50
CA GLN A 38 84.44 -77.92 42.49
C GLN A 38 84.06 -76.48 42.08
N GLN A 39 84.98 -75.71 41.51
CA GLN A 39 84.70 -74.37 40.96
C GLN A 39 83.73 -74.46 39.79
N CYS A 40 83.93 -75.38 38.84
CA CYS A 40 82.99 -75.62 37.75
C CYS A 40 81.62 -76.07 38.28
N SER A 41 81.58 -76.95 39.28
CA SER A 41 80.31 -77.39 39.88
C SER A 41 79.59 -76.25 40.61
N GLN A 42 80.33 -75.36 41.29
CA GLN A 42 79.77 -74.16 41.92
C GLN A 42 79.25 -73.18 40.87
N VAL A 43 80.01 -72.92 39.79
CA VAL A 43 79.58 -72.05 38.68
C VAL A 43 78.33 -72.61 38.01
N VAL A 44 78.31 -73.92 37.71
CA VAL A 44 77.13 -74.59 37.15
C VAL A 44 75.95 -74.52 38.10
N ALA A 45 76.15 -74.71 39.41
CA ALA A 45 75.07 -74.60 40.39
C ALA A 45 74.54 -73.16 40.51
N THR A 46 75.40 -72.14 40.44
CA THR A 46 74.97 -70.73 40.44
C THR A 46 74.25 -70.35 39.16
N GLU A 47 74.72 -70.79 38.00
CA GLU A 47 74.08 -70.57 36.71
C GLU A 47 72.75 -71.33 36.61
N LEU A 48 72.66 -72.55 37.12
CA LEU A 48 71.40 -73.30 37.15
C LEU A 48 70.37 -72.62 38.08
N LYS A 49 70.84 -72.02 39.18
CA LYS A 49 69.99 -71.23 40.08
C LYS A 49 69.56 -69.92 39.44
N SER A 50 70.45 -69.23 38.71
CA SER A 50 70.12 -68.01 37.96
C SER A 50 69.12 -68.31 36.84
N LEU A 51 69.32 -69.41 36.13
CA LEU A 51 68.42 -69.90 35.09
C LEU A 51 67.06 -70.26 35.68
N GLY A 52 67.03 -70.93 36.84
CA GLY A 52 65.79 -71.22 37.57
C GLY A 52 65.04 -69.95 37.96
N THR A 53 65.73 -68.92 38.46
CA THR A 53 65.10 -67.63 38.77
C THR A 53 64.60 -66.89 37.54
N ASN A 54 65.35 -66.93 36.43
CA ASN A 54 64.96 -66.28 35.17
C ASN A 54 63.76 -66.99 34.53
N VAL A 55 63.73 -68.32 34.56
CA VAL A 55 62.59 -69.12 34.08
C VAL A 55 61.34 -68.85 34.93
N ALA A 56 61.47 -68.81 36.26
CA ALA A 56 60.37 -68.46 37.15
C ALA A 56 59.87 -67.01 36.91
N ALA A 57 60.76 -66.07 36.64
CA ALA A 57 60.39 -64.70 36.29
C ALA A 57 59.64 -64.63 34.94
N VAL A 58 60.10 -65.37 33.92
CA VAL A 58 59.42 -65.46 32.63
C VAL A 58 58.04 -66.12 32.77
N GLU A 59 57.94 -67.18 33.57
CA GLU A 59 56.68 -67.84 33.88
C GLU A 59 55.70 -66.91 34.61
N ALA A 60 56.18 -66.08 35.54
CA ALA A 60 55.37 -65.08 36.23
C ALA A 60 54.90 -63.92 35.32
N HIS A 61 55.69 -63.54 34.31
CA HIS A 61 55.35 -62.44 33.40
C HIS A 61 54.48 -62.87 32.19
N LEU A 62 54.50 -64.15 31.83
CA LEU A 62 53.72 -64.72 30.70
C LEU A 62 52.20 -64.46 30.79
N PRO A 63 51.54 -64.66 31.96
CA PRO A 63 50.13 -64.33 32.13
C PRO A 63 49.86 -62.83 31.96
N GLY A 64 50.76 -61.98 32.49
CA GLY A 64 50.68 -60.52 32.33
C GLY A 64 50.74 -60.10 30.86
N LEU A 65 51.70 -60.65 30.11
CA LEU A 65 51.80 -60.46 28.67
C LEU A 65 50.53 -60.94 27.95
N GLN A 66 50.01 -62.12 28.30
CA GLN A 66 48.80 -62.66 27.69
C GLN A 66 47.57 -61.77 27.94
N THR A 67 47.42 -61.22 29.15
CA THR A 67 46.34 -60.27 29.45
C THR A 67 46.49 -58.96 28.69
N GLN A 68 47.71 -58.43 28.56
CA GLN A 68 47.98 -57.24 27.75
C GLN A 68 47.73 -57.47 26.25
N CYS A 69 48.09 -58.64 25.72
CA CYS A 69 47.77 -59.00 24.33
C CYS A 69 46.26 -59.10 24.10
N LYS A 70 45.49 -59.67 25.03
CA LYS A 70 44.01 -59.69 24.95
C LYS A 70 43.42 -58.29 25.01
N HIS A 71 43.95 -57.42 25.85
CA HIS A 71 43.53 -56.02 25.92
C HIS A 71 43.88 -55.26 24.64
N LEU A 72 45.07 -55.49 24.09
CA LEU A 72 45.50 -54.92 22.82
C LEU A 72 44.58 -55.39 21.67
N ASP A 73 44.26 -56.67 21.59
CA ASP A 73 43.36 -57.23 20.57
C ASP A 73 41.95 -56.61 20.67
N ALA A 74 41.40 -56.49 21.88
CA ALA A 74 40.12 -55.79 22.09
C ALA A 74 40.20 -54.31 21.68
N SER A 75 41.30 -53.62 22.02
CA SER A 75 41.52 -52.22 21.62
C SER A 75 41.70 -52.06 20.11
N VAL A 76 42.38 -52.99 19.45
CA VAL A 76 42.60 -53.01 18.00
C VAL A 76 41.29 -53.28 17.28
N GLN A 77 40.46 -54.21 17.77
CA GLN A 77 39.13 -54.46 17.21
C GLN A 77 38.21 -53.23 17.38
N GLY A 78 38.23 -52.57 18.54
CA GLY A 78 37.51 -51.32 18.76
C GLY A 78 37.98 -50.21 17.81
N ALA A 79 39.31 -50.03 17.66
CA ALA A 79 39.88 -49.05 16.76
C ALA A 79 39.60 -49.37 15.28
N ALA A 80 39.66 -50.64 14.88
CA ALA A 80 39.35 -51.10 13.53
C ALA A 80 37.88 -50.86 13.17
N LYS A 81 36.97 -51.11 14.12
CA LYS A 81 35.54 -50.79 13.95
C LYS A 81 35.33 -49.29 13.78
N ASN A 82 35.90 -48.46 14.66
CA ASN A 82 35.79 -47.01 14.54
C ASN A 82 36.40 -46.49 13.23
N ASN A 83 37.53 -47.05 12.80
CA ASN A 83 38.15 -46.66 11.53
C ASN A 83 37.28 -47.08 10.33
N ALA A 84 36.63 -48.24 10.38
CA ALA A 84 35.67 -48.65 9.36
C ALA A 84 34.46 -47.70 9.28
N GLU A 85 33.92 -47.28 10.44
CA GLU A 85 32.85 -46.27 10.51
C GLU A 85 33.29 -44.90 9.95
N ILE A 86 34.52 -44.47 10.26
CA ILE A 86 35.10 -43.22 9.73
C ILE A 86 35.30 -43.31 8.21
N GLN A 87 35.83 -44.42 7.70
CA GLN A 87 36.01 -44.63 6.26
C GLN A 87 34.67 -44.62 5.52
N TYR A 88 33.62 -45.20 6.13
CA TYR A 88 32.26 -45.16 5.59
C TYR A 88 31.69 -43.74 5.56
N LEU A 89 31.93 -42.94 6.60
CA LEU A 89 31.54 -41.51 6.61
C LEU A 89 32.32 -40.71 5.55
N LEU A 90 33.62 -40.94 5.43
CA LEU A 90 34.48 -40.28 4.44
C LEU A 90 34.06 -40.60 3.01
N SER A 91 33.65 -41.84 2.72
CA SER A 91 33.20 -42.22 1.38
C SER A 91 31.91 -41.53 0.96
N HIS A 92 31.03 -41.19 1.91
CA HIS A 92 29.75 -40.50 1.66
C HIS A 92 29.79 -39.01 2.07
N TYR A 93 30.97 -38.48 2.40
CA TYR A 93 31.12 -37.12 2.89
C TYR A 93 30.63 -36.07 1.90
N ALA A 94 30.93 -36.26 0.61
CA ALA A 94 30.53 -35.32 -0.44
C ALA A 94 28.99 -35.22 -0.56
N GLU A 95 28.30 -36.36 -0.59
CA GLU A 95 26.83 -36.41 -0.67
C GLU A 95 26.18 -35.80 0.59
N LEU A 96 26.77 -36.02 1.77
CA LEU A 96 26.32 -35.40 3.02
C LEU A 96 26.51 -33.88 3.02
N MET A 97 27.62 -33.41 2.45
CA MET A 97 27.91 -31.98 2.36
C MET A 97 26.94 -31.29 1.40
N GLU A 98 26.70 -31.87 0.22
CA GLU A 98 25.70 -31.34 -0.73
C GLU A 98 24.31 -31.23 -0.10
N LEU A 99 23.92 -32.21 0.71
CA LEU A 99 22.65 -32.15 1.44
C LEU A 99 22.63 -30.98 2.44
N LEU A 100 23.69 -30.80 3.21
CA LEU A 100 23.82 -29.73 4.21
C LEU A 100 23.94 -28.33 3.60
N GLU A 101 24.33 -28.21 2.34
CA GLU A 101 24.45 -26.93 1.62
C GLU A 101 23.11 -26.45 1.02
N ILE A 102 22.07 -27.29 0.99
CA ILE A 102 20.76 -26.93 0.40
C ILE A 102 20.17 -25.62 0.98
N PRO A 103 20.16 -25.37 2.30
CA PRO A 103 19.66 -24.10 2.85
C PRO A 103 20.44 -22.89 2.31
N GLN A 104 21.76 -22.99 2.22
CA GLN A 104 22.62 -21.93 1.68
C GLN A 104 22.38 -21.69 0.20
N LEU A 105 22.12 -22.76 -0.57
CA LEU A 105 21.72 -22.67 -1.97
C LEU A 105 20.38 -21.92 -2.10
N ILE A 106 19.39 -22.23 -1.25
CA ILE A 106 18.10 -21.54 -1.25
C ILE A 106 18.28 -20.06 -0.92
N ASP A 107 19.09 -19.71 0.08
CA ASP A 107 19.39 -18.32 0.42
C ASP A 107 20.09 -17.58 -0.74
N GLY A 108 21.02 -18.26 -1.43
CA GLY A 108 21.66 -17.74 -2.64
C GLY A 108 20.66 -17.52 -3.80
N CYS A 109 19.75 -18.45 -4.04
CA CYS A 109 18.68 -18.32 -5.03
C CYS A 109 17.72 -17.18 -4.66
N ILE A 110 17.35 -17.07 -3.38
CA ILE A 110 16.56 -15.96 -2.86
C ILE A 110 17.29 -14.66 -3.14
N ALA A 111 18.56 -14.51 -2.80
CA ALA A 111 19.32 -13.27 -3.04
C ALA A 111 19.36 -12.86 -4.52
N ASN A 112 19.49 -13.84 -5.43
CA ASN A 112 19.61 -13.62 -6.88
C ASN A 112 18.28 -13.56 -7.65
N ASP A 113 17.14 -13.48 -6.96
CA ASP A 113 15.79 -13.45 -7.58
C ASP A 113 15.37 -14.72 -8.34
N LEU A 114 16.05 -15.84 -8.11
CA LEU A 114 15.77 -17.14 -8.72
C LEU A 114 14.74 -17.92 -7.89
N ILE A 115 13.48 -17.47 -7.94
CA ILE A 115 12.39 -18.02 -7.13
C ILE A 115 12.02 -19.46 -7.53
N GLU A 116 12.09 -19.78 -8.83
CA GLU A 116 11.78 -21.13 -9.32
C GLU A 116 12.80 -22.16 -8.85
N ASP A 117 14.09 -21.85 -8.99
CA ASP A 117 15.18 -22.73 -8.55
C ASP A 117 15.12 -22.95 -7.02
N ALA A 118 14.84 -21.90 -6.25
CA ALA A 118 14.62 -22.01 -4.81
C ALA A 118 13.45 -22.94 -4.47
N LEU A 119 12.33 -22.82 -5.18
CA LEU A 119 11.16 -23.68 -5.01
C LEU A 119 11.46 -25.15 -5.33
N GLU A 120 12.26 -25.41 -6.37
CA GLU A 120 12.67 -26.77 -6.74
C GLU A 120 13.56 -27.40 -5.67
N ALA A 121 14.54 -26.65 -5.14
CA ALA A 121 15.39 -27.11 -4.04
C ALA A 121 14.59 -27.43 -2.76
N ILE A 122 13.60 -26.60 -2.42
CA ILE A 122 12.70 -26.86 -1.29
C ILE A 122 11.84 -28.11 -1.53
N GLN A 123 11.28 -28.26 -2.75
CA GLN A 123 10.50 -29.44 -3.12
C GLN A 123 11.33 -30.73 -3.08
N PHE A 124 12.58 -30.66 -3.51
CA PHE A 124 13.53 -31.77 -3.43
C PHE A 124 13.74 -32.20 -1.97
N THR A 125 14.06 -31.24 -1.09
CA THR A 125 14.25 -31.51 0.36
C THR A 125 13.02 -32.15 1.00
N LYS A 126 11.82 -31.64 0.67
CA LYS A 126 10.56 -32.22 1.17
C LYS A 126 10.38 -33.68 0.70
N LYS A 127 10.62 -33.97 -0.58
CA LYS A 127 10.54 -35.34 -1.11
C LYS A 127 11.54 -36.28 -0.44
N LEU A 128 12.78 -35.82 -0.21
CA LEU A 128 13.78 -36.58 0.53
C LEU A 128 13.33 -36.89 1.95
N PHE A 129 12.73 -35.90 2.63
CA PHE A 129 12.17 -36.09 3.97
C PHE A 129 11.03 -37.13 3.94
N ASP A 130 10.02 -36.95 3.08
CA ASP A 130 8.87 -37.86 3.00
C ASP A 130 9.30 -39.31 2.69
N GLN A 131 10.28 -39.50 1.79
CA GLN A 131 10.86 -40.81 1.48
C GLN A 131 11.60 -41.43 2.68
N SER A 132 12.39 -40.62 3.39
CA SER A 132 13.17 -41.08 4.55
C SER A 132 12.26 -41.54 5.71
N TYR A 133 11.10 -40.90 5.90
CA TYR A 133 10.14 -41.26 6.94
C TYR A 133 9.26 -42.47 6.56
N SER A 134 8.98 -42.67 5.28
CA SER A 134 8.15 -43.78 4.80
C SER A 134 8.90 -45.11 4.80
N GLN A 135 10.19 -45.11 4.48
CA GLN A 135 10.96 -46.35 4.29
C GLN A 135 11.59 -46.93 5.56
N GLN A 136 11.69 -46.19 6.66
CA GLN A 136 12.39 -46.69 7.85
C GLN A 136 11.70 -46.34 9.18
N LYS A 137 11.46 -47.37 10.00
CA LYS A 137 11.23 -47.29 11.46
C LYS A 137 12.50 -46.84 12.21
N THR A 138 13.33 -45.98 11.63
CA THR A 138 14.56 -45.48 12.27
C THR A 138 14.25 -44.27 13.16
N PRO A 139 14.96 -44.14 14.30
CA PRO A 139 14.81 -42.99 15.17
C PRO A 139 15.18 -41.70 14.42
N ARG A 140 14.45 -40.61 14.71
CA ARG A 140 14.67 -39.28 14.13
C ARG A 140 16.14 -38.89 14.18
N ASN A 141 16.80 -38.82 13.03
CA ASN A 141 18.13 -38.23 12.94
C ASN A 141 18.00 -36.71 13.17
N VAL A 142 18.62 -36.21 14.24
CA VAL A 142 18.55 -34.80 14.66
C VAL A 142 19.04 -33.85 13.57
N ILE A 143 20.02 -34.27 12.77
CA ILE A 143 20.57 -33.47 11.67
C ILE A 143 19.52 -33.24 10.59
N LEU A 144 18.77 -34.28 10.21
CA LEU A 144 17.71 -34.16 9.21
C LEU A 144 16.54 -33.30 9.72
N VAL A 145 16.23 -33.39 11.01
CA VAL A 145 15.21 -32.52 11.62
C VAL A 145 15.65 -31.06 11.56
N ASN A 146 16.90 -30.77 11.93
CA ASN A 146 17.45 -29.42 11.89
C ASN A 146 17.52 -28.86 10.46
N LEU A 147 17.92 -29.69 9.50
CA LEU A 147 17.94 -29.30 8.08
C LEU A 147 16.54 -28.93 7.59
N VAL A 148 15.53 -29.72 7.94
CA VAL A 148 14.15 -29.43 7.55
C VAL A 148 13.63 -28.17 8.21
N THR A 149 13.99 -27.90 9.47
CA THR A 149 13.62 -26.63 10.11
C THR A 149 14.28 -25.44 9.42
N GLU A 150 15.55 -25.56 9.04
CA GLU A 150 16.27 -24.49 8.34
C GLU A 150 15.67 -24.22 6.94
N VAL A 151 15.31 -25.29 6.21
CA VAL A 151 14.61 -25.15 4.91
C VAL A 151 13.19 -24.59 5.09
N GLN A 152 12.49 -24.90 6.19
CA GLN A 152 11.21 -24.26 6.51
C GLN A 152 11.38 -22.76 6.75
N ASP A 153 12.40 -22.36 7.50
CA ASP A 153 12.72 -20.94 7.73
C ASP A 153 13.07 -20.24 6.41
N ALA A 154 13.91 -20.84 5.57
CA ALA A 154 14.22 -20.34 4.23
C ALA A 154 12.97 -20.24 3.33
N THR A 155 12.01 -21.18 3.48
CA THR A 155 10.72 -21.12 2.78
C THR A 155 9.90 -19.90 3.22
N THR A 156 9.91 -19.55 4.52
CA THR A 156 9.24 -18.34 5.00
C THR A 156 9.93 -17.06 4.49
N ALA A 157 11.25 -17.06 4.39
CA ALA A 157 12.01 -15.96 3.79
C ALA A 157 11.66 -15.77 2.30
N LEU A 158 11.56 -16.88 1.54
CA LEU A 158 11.12 -16.86 0.15
C LEU A 158 9.69 -16.31 0.01
N ARG A 159 8.76 -16.75 0.86
CA ARG A 159 7.39 -16.21 0.90
C ARG A 159 7.39 -14.70 1.11
N ASN A 160 8.13 -14.21 2.10
CA ASN A 160 8.24 -12.78 2.39
C ASN A 160 8.81 -12.02 1.20
N LYS A 161 9.80 -12.57 0.50
CA LYS A 161 10.36 -11.95 -0.70
C LYS A 161 9.33 -11.84 -1.83
N ILE A 162 8.52 -12.87 -2.06
CA ILE A 162 7.44 -12.83 -3.06
C ILE A 162 6.40 -11.75 -2.69
N VAL A 163 6.00 -11.70 -1.41
CA VAL A 163 5.06 -10.67 -0.90
C VAL A 163 5.63 -9.26 -1.08
N GLN A 164 6.93 -9.04 -0.85
CA GLN A 164 7.55 -7.75 -1.11
C GLN A 164 7.56 -7.39 -2.60
N LYS A 165 7.89 -8.34 -3.49
CA LYS A 165 7.82 -8.11 -4.93
C LYS A 165 6.42 -7.73 -5.40
N LEU A 166 5.36 -8.31 -4.82
CA LEU A 166 3.97 -7.94 -5.15
C LEU A 166 3.62 -6.48 -4.80
N ARG A 167 4.39 -5.83 -3.91
CA ARG A 167 4.24 -4.41 -3.53
C ARG A 167 4.99 -3.44 -4.46
N GLU A 168 5.58 -3.94 -5.54
CA GLU A 168 6.28 -3.15 -6.55
C GLU A 168 5.42 -2.99 -7.82
N ASP A 169 5.90 -2.21 -8.79
CA ASP A 169 5.23 -2.13 -10.08
C ASP A 169 5.52 -3.38 -10.90
N LEU A 170 4.47 -4.07 -11.35
CA LEU A 170 4.58 -5.40 -11.95
C LEU A 170 3.61 -5.55 -13.12
N SER A 171 4.08 -6.26 -14.14
CA SER A 171 3.25 -6.70 -15.27
C SER A 171 2.24 -7.77 -14.82
N LEU A 172 1.15 -7.90 -15.58
CA LEU A 172 0.15 -8.95 -15.37
C LEU A 172 0.77 -10.36 -15.34
N ALA A 173 1.67 -10.66 -16.27
CA ALA A 173 2.34 -11.95 -16.34
C ALA A 173 3.14 -12.23 -15.07
N THR A 174 3.92 -11.25 -14.60
CA THR A 174 4.70 -11.39 -13.37
C THR A 174 3.80 -11.57 -12.15
N CYS A 175 2.69 -10.83 -12.04
CA CYS A 175 1.72 -11.03 -10.95
C CYS A 175 1.15 -12.46 -10.94
N LEU A 176 0.80 -13.00 -12.10
CA LEU A 176 0.32 -14.39 -12.23
C LEU A 176 1.37 -15.40 -11.73
N HIS A 177 2.63 -15.24 -12.13
CA HIS A 177 3.73 -16.07 -11.65
C HIS A 177 3.93 -15.94 -10.14
N MET A 178 3.96 -14.73 -9.60
CA MET A 178 4.14 -14.50 -8.16
C MET A 178 3.02 -15.14 -7.33
N VAL A 179 1.76 -15.01 -7.75
CA VAL A 179 0.63 -15.64 -7.04
C VAL A 179 0.67 -17.17 -7.19
N ALA A 180 1.08 -17.69 -8.35
CA ALA A 180 1.29 -19.12 -8.53
C ALA A 180 2.41 -19.65 -7.60
N TYR A 181 3.50 -18.90 -7.44
CA TYR A 181 4.56 -19.24 -6.49
C TYR A 181 4.06 -19.17 -5.04
N LEU A 182 3.27 -18.17 -4.65
CA LEU A 182 2.67 -18.13 -3.30
C LEU A 182 1.79 -19.36 -3.02
N ARG A 183 0.92 -19.74 -3.96
CA ARG A 183 0.11 -20.96 -3.84
C ARG A 183 0.97 -22.22 -3.64
N ARG A 184 2.10 -22.30 -4.34
CA ARG A 184 3.07 -23.39 -4.17
C ARG A 184 3.72 -23.34 -2.79
N VAL A 185 4.28 -22.19 -2.39
CA VAL A 185 4.99 -22.00 -1.11
C VAL A 185 4.10 -22.34 0.07
N ASP A 186 2.87 -21.80 0.10
CA ASP A 186 1.94 -21.98 1.22
C ASP A 186 1.41 -23.42 1.31
N GLY A 187 1.35 -24.14 0.19
CA GLY A 187 0.99 -25.56 0.12
C GLY A 187 2.15 -26.55 0.33
N LEU A 188 3.40 -26.08 0.47
CA LEU A 188 4.55 -26.98 0.61
C LEU A 188 4.55 -27.70 1.95
N TRP A 189 4.36 -27.00 3.06
CA TRP A 189 4.53 -27.58 4.40
C TRP A 189 3.21 -27.88 5.11
N LYS A 190 2.11 -27.28 4.66
CA LYS A 190 0.79 -27.38 5.30
C LYS A 190 -0.29 -27.68 4.26
N ILE A 191 -1.34 -28.37 4.69
CA ILE A 191 -2.55 -28.52 3.88
C ILE A 191 -3.24 -27.15 3.86
N LEU A 192 -3.51 -26.65 2.66
CA LEU A 192 -4.16 -25.35 2.47
C LEU A 192 -5.59 -25.39 3.05
N PRO A 193 -5.98 -24.41 3.87
CA PRO A 193 -7.36 -24.26 4.32
C PRO A 193 -8.35 -24.12 3.15
N VAL A 194 -9.61 -24.51 3.36
CA VAL A 194 -10.68 -24.37 2.35
C VAL A 194 -10.86 -22.90 1.94
N ASP A 195 -10.70 -21.97 2.88
CA ASP A 195 -10.86 -20.52 2.66
C ASP A 195 -9.56 -19.81 2.21
N TYR A 196 -8.52 -20.56 1.84
CA TYR A 196 -7.22 -20.00 1.50
C TYR A 196 -7.27 -18.97 0.36
N ASP A 197 -8.07 -19.21 -0.68
CA ASP A 197 -8.16 -18.28 -1.82
C ASP A 197 -8.79 -16.93 -1.40
N GLN A 198 -9.71 -16.91 -0.42
CA GLN A 198 -10.25 -15.66 0.14
C GLN A 198 -9.18 -14.87 0.89
N HIS A 199 -8.35 -15.55 1.70
CA HIS A 199 -7.23 -14.90 2.38
C HIS A 199 -6.18 -14.37 1.39
N LEU A 200 -5.89 -15.14 0.34
CA LEU A 200 -4.95 -14.75 -0.72
C LEU A 200 -5.44 -13.54 -1.51
N LYS A 201 -6.75 -13.45 -1.79
CA LYS A 201 -7.37 -12.26 -2.40
C LYS A 201 -7.13 -11.01 -1.55
N VAL A 202 -7.37 -11.09 -0.24
CA VAL A 202 -7.17 -9.96 0.69
C VAL A 202 -5.69 -9.58 0.80
N GLU A 203 -4.79 -10.57 0.93
CA GLU A 203 -3.33 -10.33 1.00
C GLU A 203 -2.79 -9.71 -0.29
N PHE A 204 -3.26 -10.19 -1.45
CA PHE A 204 -2.92 -9.62 -2.75
C PHE A 204 -3.36 -8.15 -2.85
N LEU A 205 -4.63 -7.86 -2.52
CA LEU A 205 -5.16 -6.50 -2.53
C LEU A 205 -4.36 -5.59 -1.59
N ALA A 206 -4.03 -6.03 -0.38
CA ALA A 206 -3.22 -5.27 0.56
C ALA A 206 -1.80 -4.97 0.04
N CYS A 207 -1.17 -5.92 -0.65
CA CYS A 207 0.14 -5.71 -1.25
C CYS A 207 0.09 -4.70 -2.40
N ARG A 208 -0.91 -4.81 -3.29
CA ARG A 208 -1.11 -3.86 -4.38
C ARG A 208 -1.48 -2.47 -3.88
N ASP A 209 -2.21 -2.37 -2.76
CA ASP A 209 -2.56 -1.09 -2.15
C ASP A 209 -1.33 -0.31 -1.64
N ALA A 210 -0.35 -1.04 -1.11
CA ALA A 210 0.93 -0.45 -0.72
C ALA A 210 1.69 0.14 -1.93
N TRP A 211 1.62 -0.51 -3.10
CA TRP A 211 2.15 0.02 -4.35
C TRP A 211 1.37 1.27 -4.79
N LEU A 212 0.03 1.21 -4.82
CA LEU A 212 -0.84 2.33 -5.20
C LEU A 212 -0.57 3.58 -4.35
N THR A 213 -0.35 3.40 -3.06
CA THR A 213 -0.06 4.49 -2.13
C THR A 213 1.27 5.17 -2.47
N LYS A 214 2.32 4.39 -2.80
CA LYS A 214 3.62 4.93 -3.21
C LYS A 214 3.52 5.76 -4.50
N THR A 215 2.73 5.29 -5.47
CA THR A 215 2.53 6.00 -6.75
C THR A 215 1.92 7.39 -6.54
N VAL A 216 1.03 7.54 -5.57
CA VAL A 216 0.34 8.82 -5.28
C VAL A 216 1.20 9.73 -4.41
N HIS A 217 2.00 9.16 -3.49
CA HIS A 217 2.84 9.95 -2.57
C HIS A 217 3.96 10.72 -3.29
N GLY A 218 4.36 10.29 -4.49
CA GLY A 218 5.35 10.99 -5.31
C GLY A 218 4.84 12.24 -6.05
N ILE A 219 3.54 12.55 -5.98
CA ILE A 219 2.91 13.63 -6.75
C ILE A 219 3.07 14.97 -6.01
N PRO A 220 3.65 16.02 -6.64
CA PRO A 220 3.83 17.32 -6.01
C PRO A 220 2.50 18.03 -5.73
N THR A 221 2.35 18.57 -4.51
CA THR A 221 1.12 19.25 -4.05
C THR A 221 1.13 20.77 -4.25
N SER A 222 2.08 21.32 -5.02
CA SER A 222 2.30 22.77 -5.14
C SER A 222 1.15 23.50 -5.82
N ASP A 223 0.62 22.94 -6.91
CA ASP A 223 -0.52 23.48 -7.66
C ASP A 223 -1.72 22.55 -7.53
N PRO A 224 -2.85 22.99 -6.93
CA PRO A 224 -4.04 22.16 -6.72
C PRO A 224 -4.59 21.51 -8.00
N TYR A 225 -4.56 22.24 -9.13
CA TYR A 225 -5.05 21.75 -10.41
C TYR A 225 -4.16 20.64 -10.97
N THR A 226 -2.85 20.92 -11.08
CA THR A 226 -1.86 19.95 -11.56
C THR A 226 -1.81 18.71 -10.67
N TYR A 227 -1.88 18.90 -9.35
CA TYR A 227 -1.95 17.79 -8.39
C TYR A 227 -3.15 16.89 -8.67
N LEU A 228 -4.35 17.45 -8.80
CA LEU A 228 -5.57 16.67 -9.00
C LEU A 228 -5.56 15.94 -10.35
N MET A 229 -5.09 16.59 -11.41
CA MET A 229 -4.91 15.98 -12.73
C MET A 229 -3.95 14.77 -12.68
N GLN A 230 -2.80 14.93 -12.04
CA GLN A 230 -1.81 13.85 -11.88
C GLN A 230 -2.35 12.70 -11.02
N VAL A 231 -3.12 13.01 -9.96
CA VAL A 231 -3.79 11.99 -9.14
C VAL A 231 -4.83 11.22 -9.96
N ILE A 232 -5.64 11.91 -10.77
CA ILE A 232 -6.64 11.26 -11.65
C ILE A 232 -5.94 10.30 -12.62
N ASP A 233 -4.91 10.76 -13.32
CA ASP A 233 -4.20 9.93 -14.30
C ASP A 233 -3.52 8.73 -13.66
N ALA A 234 -2.83 8.93 -12.52
CA ALA A 234 -2.16 7.86 -11.79
C ALA A 234 -3.16 6.83 -11.24
N LYS A 235 -4.25 7.28 -10.60
CA LYS A 235 -5.29 6.39 -10.04
C LYS A 235 -6.05 5.66 -11.15
N ARG A 236 -6.34 6.31 -12.29
CA ARG A 236 -7.04 5.67 -13.42
C ARG A 236 -6.30 4.46 -13.96
N THR A 237 -5.03 4.64 -14.33
CA THR A 237 -4.22 3.55 -14.88
C THR A 237 -4.02 2.45 -13.85
N SER A 238 -3.62 2.82 -12.63
CA SER A 238 -3.29 1.85 -11.60
C SER A 238 -4.50 1.07 -11.06
N TRP A 239 -5.69 1.68 -10.99
CA TRP A 239 -6.92 0.95 -10.62
C TRP A 239 -7.36 0.00 -11.72
N PHE A 240 -7.27 0.42 -12.98
CA PHE A 240 -7.58 -0.46 -14.11
C PHE A 240 -6.65 -1.67 -14.14
N ASP A 241 -5.34 -1.46 -13.95
CA ASP A 241 -4.37 -2.54 -13.86
C ASP A 241 -4.65 -3.46 -12.67
N MET A 242 -4.99 -2.90 -11.50
CA MET A 242 -5.36 -3.71 -10.32
C MET A 242 -6.55 -4.61 -10.63
N ILE A 243 -7.66 -4.04 -11.11
CA ILE A 243 -8.88 -4.81 -11.38
C ILE A 243 -8.59 -5.87 -12.46
N THR A 244 -7.84 -5.53 -13.51
CA THR A 244 -7.46 -6.47 -14.57
C THR A 244 -6.60 -7.61 -14.03
N GLN A 245 -5.57 -7.29 -13.22
CA GLN A 245 -4.70 -8.27 -12.57
C GLN A 245 -5.48 -9.19 -11.64
N TYR A 246 -6.32 -8.61 -10.78
CA TYR A 246 -7.14 -9.36 -9.84
C TYR A 246 -8.10 -10.31 -10.57
N SER A 247 -8.85 -9.79 -11.55
CA SER A 247 -9.81 -10.57 -12.33
C SER A 247 -9.16 -11.68 -13.16
N ALA A 248 -7.91 -11.50 -13.61
CA ALA A 248 -7.16 -12.55 -14.31
C ALA A 248 -6.61 -13.63 -13.36
N ILE A 249 -6.21 -13.27 -12.14
CA ILE A 249 -5.57 -14.19 -11.17
C ILE A 249 -6.59 -15.05 -10.43
N PHE A 250 -7.70 -14.44 -10.01
CA PHE A 250 -8.72 -15.09 -9.19
C PHE A 250 -9.98 -15.47 -9.98
N GLY A 251 -10.06 -15.00 -11.24
CA GLY A 251 -11.21 -15.20 -12.11
C GLY A 251 -12.42 -14.39 -11.66
N HIS A 252 -13.35 -14.16 -12.59
CA HIS A 252 -14.73 -13.93 -12.20
C HIS A 252 -15.28 -15.29 -11.78
N GLN A 253 -15.05 -15.69 -10.53
CA GLN A 253 -15.87 -16.76 -9.95
C GLN A 253 -17.29 -16.20 -9.79
N GLU A 254 -18.03 -16.11 -10.91
CA GLU A 254 -19.48 -16.13 -10.94
C GLU A 254 -19.99 -17.52 -10.53
N THR A 255 -19.38 -18.13 -9.51
CA THR A 255 -19.87 -19.33 -8.88
C THR A 255 -21.05 -18.90 -8.01
N ASN A 256 -22.23 -18.82 -8.66
CA ASN A 256 -23.55 -18.57 -8.06
C ASN A 256 -24.00 -17.11 -7.91
N GLY A 257 -23.55 -16.19 -8.76
CA GLY A 257 -24.04 -14.80 -8.74
C GLY A 257 -23.71 -14.04 -7.43
N GLN A 258 -22.74 -14.53 -6.65
CA GLN A 258 -22.23 -13.84 -5.49
C GLN A 258 -21.15 -12.85 -5.92
N VAL A 259 -21.33 -11.59 -5.51
CA VAL A 259 -20.39 -10.50 -5.74
C VAL A 259 -19.07 -10.80 -5.02
N ASP A 260 -17.93 -10.58 -5.68
CA ASP A 260 -16.61 -10.78 -5.06
C ASP A 260 -16.35 -9.71 -3.98
N ALA A 261 -16.74 -10.02 -2.75
CA ALA A 261 -16.77 -9.08 -1.63
C ALA A 261 -15.41 -8.39 -1.37
N PRO A 262 -14.23 -9.07 -1.41
CA PRO A 262 -12.93 -8.41 -1.27
C PRO A 262 -12.67 -7.31 -2.31
N LEU A 263 -12.97 -7.58 -3.59
CA LEU A 263 -12.76 -6.60 -4.66
C LEU A 263 -13.70 -5.40 -4.51
N CYS A 264 -14.96 -5.66 -4.17
CA CYS A 264 -15.94 -4.58 -3.94
C CYS A 264 -15.58 -3.74 -2.71
N ALA A 265 -15.15 -4.37 -1.62
CA ALA A 265 -14.69 -3.65 -0.42
C ALA A 265 -13.45 -2.78 -0.74
N TRP A 266 -12.50 -3.31 -1.53
CA TRP A 266 -11.36 -2.54 -2.02
C TRP A 266 -11.81 -1.35 -2.88
N ALA A 267 -12.71 -1.56 -3.85
CA ALA A 267 -13.18 -0.50 -4.74
C ALA A 267 -13.94 0.61 -3.99
N ILE A 268 -14.79 0.25 -3.03
CA ILE A 268 -15.50 1.23 -2.19
C ILE A 268 -14.51 2.06 -1.38
N ARG A 269 -13.53 1.41 -0.74
CA ARG A 269 -12.50 2.09 0.06
C ARG A 269 -11.69 3.06 -0.80
N THR A 270 -11.20 2.64 -1.95
CA THR A 270 -10.37 3.48 -2.82
C THR A 270 -11.15 4.66 -3.42
N VAL A 271 -12.43 4.47 -3.76
CA VAL A 271 -13.34 5.56 -4.14
C VAL A 271 -13.56 6.54 -2.98
N SER A 272 -13.73 6.03 -1.75
CA SER A 272 -13.85 6.88 -0.56
C SER A 272 -12.58 7.71 -0.31
N GLU A 273 -11.39 7.12 -0.48
CA GLU A 273 -10.12 7.84 -0.36
C GLU A 273 -9.98 8.93 -1.43
N LEU A 274 -10.38 8.64 -2.67
CA LEU A 274 -10.41 9.63 -3.77
C LEU A 274 -11.38 10.78 -3.46
N SER A 275 -12.55 10.47 -2.91
CA SER A 275 -13.55 11.45 -2.51
C SER A 275 -13.02 12.39 -1.44
N VAL A 276 -12.27 11.87 -0.45
CA VAL A 276 -11.59 12.70 0.58
C VAL A 276 -10.55 13.63 -0.05
N ILE A 277 -9.75 13.15 -1.01
CA ILE A 277 -8.78 14.00 -1.73
C ILE A 277 -9.51 15.11 -2.49
N LEU A 278 -10.62 14.78 -3.16
CA LEU A 278 -11.40 15.74 -3.91
C LEU A 278 -12.00 16.82 -3.00
N ASP A 279 -12.57 16.45 -1.84
CA ASP A 279 -13.12 17.42 -0.87
C ASP A 279 -12.07 18.39 -0.33
N GLN A 280 -10.81 17.96 -0.20
CA GLN A 280 -9.73 18.81 0.30
C GLN A 280 -9.16 19.76 -0.77
N VAL A 281 -9.15 19.34 -2.04
CA VAL A 281 -8.46 20.05 -3.11
C VAL A 281 -9.42 20.89 -3.96
N LEU A 282 -10.64 20.39 -4.22
CA LEU A 282 -11.63 21.07 -5.05
C LEU A 282 -11.97 22.49 -4.56
N PRO A 283 -12.12 22.77 -3.25
CA PRO A 283 -12.37 24.13 -2.76
C PRO A 283 -11.28 25.14 -3.11
N LYS A 284 -10.04 24.68 -3.35
CA LYS A 284 -8.88 25.52 -3.68
C LYS A 284 -8.87 25.95 -5.15
N LEU A 285 -9.68 25.33 -6.00
CA LEU A 285 -9.77 25.66 -7.42
C LEU A 285 -10.69 26.85 -7.61
N ALA A 286 -10.11 28.00 -7.95
CA ALA A 286 -10.83 29.24 -8.24
C ALA A 286 -11.41 29.25 -9.66
N ASP A 287 -10.66 28.83 -10.67
CA ASP A 287 -11.07 28.96 -12.06
C ASP A 287 -12.14 27.92 -12.46
N PHE A 288 -13.24 28.39 -13.07
CA PHE A 288 -14.31 27.52 -13.59
C PHE A 288 -13.85 26.68 -14.78
N GLY A 289 -12.88 27.16 -15.58
CA GLY A 289 -12.25 26.36 -16.63
C GLY A 289 -11.49 25.16 -16.07
N ALA A 290 -10.67 25.38 -15.05
CA ALA A 290 -9.99 24.32 -14.31
C ALA A 290 -10.97 23.33 -13.67
N ILE A 291 -12.04 23.81 -13.03
CA ILE A 291 -13.08 22.95 -12.44
C ILE A 291 -13.75 22.09 -13.52
N ALA A 292 -14.12 22.68 -14.65
CA ALA A 292 -14.76 21.97 -15.77
C ALA A 292 -13.85 20.86 -16.32
N ASN A 293 -12.57 21.15 -16.54
CA ASN A 293 -11.63 20.16 -17.05
C ASN A 293 -11.41 19.02 -16.04
N VAL A 294 -11.19 19.32 -14.76
CA VAL A 294 -11.07 18.30 -13.72
C VAL A 294 -12.34 17.43 -13.63
N MET A 295 -13.52 18.05 -13.69
CA MET A 295 -14.79 17.33 -13.68
C MET A 295 -14.90 16.40 -14.89
N GLU A 296 -14.57 16.86 -16.10
CA GLU A 296 -14.55 16.04 -17.31
C GLU A 296 -13.61 14.84 -17.16
N GLN A 297 -12.39 15.05 -16.67
CA GLN A 297 -11.42 13.97 -16.46
C GLN A 297 -11.89 12.98 -15.38
N MET A 298 -12.50 13.46 -14.29
CA MET A 298 -13.10 12.60 -13.27
C MET A 298 -14.28 11.77 -13.81
N LEU A 299 -15.13 12.37 -14.64
CA LEU A 299 -16.25 11.66 -15.27
C LEU A 299 -15.76 10.63 -16.28
N PHE A 300 -14.73 10.96 -17.06
CA PHE A 300 -14.07 10.02 -17.94
C PHE A 300 -13.44 8.87 -17.15
N PHE A 301 -12.76 9.17 -16.04
CA PHE A 301 -12.19 8.17 -15.14
C PHE A 301 -13.27 7.23 -14.59
N GLY A 302 -14.34 7.75 -13.99
CA GLY A 302 -15.44 6.93 -13.48
C GLY A 302 -16.16 6.14 -14.57
N GLY A 303 -16.33 6.72 -15.77
CA GLY A 303 -16.91 6.02 -16.91
C GLY A 303 -16.02 4.90 -17.46
N SER A 304 -14.70 5.09 -17.45
CA SER A 304 -13.74 4.07 -17.90
C SER A 304 -13.73 2.85 -16.97
N LEU A 305 -13.80 3.08 -15.65
CA LEU A 305 -13.90 2.00 -14.66
C LEU A 305 -15.30 1.41 -14.54
N GLY A 306 -16.34 2.15 -14.91
CA GLY A 306 -17.71 1.63 -14.99
C GLY A 306 -17.83 0.43 -15.94
N ARG A 307 -16.98 0.36 -16.98
CA ARG A 307 -16.89 -0.80 -17.89
C ARG A 307 -16.40 -2.08 -17.21
N VAL A 308 -15.71 -1.94 -16.08
CA VAL A 308 -15.15 -3.04 -15.27
C VAL A 308 -15.90 -3.17 -13.94
N GLY A 309 -17.11 -2.59 -13.85
CA GLY A 309 -18.01 -2.74 -12.70
C GLY A 309 -17.84 -1.71 -11.58
N VAL A 310 -16.99 -0.69 -11.74
CA VAL A 310 -16.76 0.36 -10.73
C VAL A 310 -17.14 1.73 -11.29
N ASP A 311 -18.42 2.10 -11.18
CA ASP A 311 -18.91 3.44 -11.56
C ASP A 311 -19.16 4.30 -10.32
N PHE A 312 -18.35 5.33 -10.14
CA PHE A 312 -18.45 6.28 -9.02
C PHE A 312 -18.84 7.71 -9.46
N ARG A 313 -19.23 7.89 -10.73
CA ARG A 313 -19.58 9.23 -11.27
C ARG A 313 -20.66 9.92 -10.45
N GLY A 314 -21.65 9.16 -9.97
CA GLY A 314 -22.72 9.68 -9.12
C GLY A 314 -22.22 10.31 -7.82
N ILE A 315 -21.21 9.70 -7.17
CA ILE A 315 -20.64 10.20 -5.91
C ILE A 315 -19.86 11.48 -6.16
N VAL A 316 -18.97 11.45 -7.16
CA VAL A 316 -18.08 12.56 -7.47
C VAL A 316 -18.85 13.79 -7.98
N LEU A 317 -19.92 13.58 -8.77
CA LEU A 317 -20.76 14.68 -9.25
C LEU A 317 -21.41 15.49 -8.12
N VAL A 318 -21.77 14.85 -6.99
CA VAL A 318 -22.37 15.56 -5.84
C VAL A 318 -21.38 16.55 -5.22
N GLN A 319 -20.09 16.21 -5.21
CA GLN A 319 -19.01 17.08 -4.70
C GLN A 319 -18.82 18.30 -5.61
N PHE A 320 -18.77 18.08 -6.93
CA PHE A 320 -18.73 19.17 -7.92
C PHE A 320 -19.96 20.07 -7.85
N GLN A 321 -21.16 19.48 -7.77
CA GLN A 321 -22.41 20.22 -7.63
C GLN A 321 -22.41 21.13 -6.40
N SER A 322 -21.94 20.62 -5.25
CA SER A 322 -21.89 21.38 -4.01
C SER A 322 -20.89 22.54 -4.09
N HIS A 323 -19.71 22.31 -4.69
CA HIS A 323 -18.71 23.35 -4.91
C HIS A 323 -19.20 24.44 -5.88
N LEU A 324 -19.78 24.05 -7.00
CA LEU A 324 -20.32 24.99 -8.01
C LEU A 324 -21.42 25.88 -7.43
N VAL A 325 -22.37 25.30 -6.70
CA VAL A 325 -23.42 26.07 -6.01
C VAL A 325 -22.78 27.06 -5.04
N HIS A 326 -21.91 26.61 -4.14
CA HIS A 326 -21.28 27.49 -3.16
C HIS A 326 -20.54 28.67 -3.81
N ARG A 327 -19.80 28.40 -4.89
CA ARG A 327 -19.02 29.41 -5.61
C ARG A 327 -19.89 30.44 -6.31
N LEU A 328 -20.92 30.00 -7.03
CA LEU A 328 -21.87 30.90 -7.70
C LEU A 328 -22.69 31.71 -6.69
N THR A 329 -23.14 31.10 -5.59
CA THR A 329 -23.86 31.84 -4.55
C THR A 329 -22.99 32.90 -3.88
N THR A 330 -21.69 32.62 -3.73
CA THR A 330 -20.73 33.60 -3.19
C THR A 330 -20.53 34.74 -4.19
N GLN A 331 -20.27 34.44 -5.47
CA GLN A 331 -20.16 35.46 -6.52
C GLN A 331 -21.41 36.36 -6.61
N TRP A 332 -22.62 35.79 -6.55
CA TRP A 332 -23.85 36.59 -6.56
C TRP A 332 -24.01 37.42 -5.29
N THR A 333 -23.59 36.90 -4.14
CA THR A 333 -23.60 37.64 -2.87
C THR A 333 -22.65 38.83 -2.95
N ASP A 334 -21.41 38.62 -3.39
CA ASP A 334 -20.39 39.67 -3.53
C ASP A 334 -20.86 40.77 -4.50
N VAL A 335 -21.45 40.37 -5.64
CA VAL A 335 -21.98 41.32 -6.63
C VAL A 335 -23.14 42.16 -6.04
N VAL A 336 -24.00 41.57 -5.22
CA VAL A 336 -25.08 42.29 -4.53
C VAL A 336 -24.54 43.19 -3.41
N ASP A 337 -23.52 42.74 -2.67
CA ASP A 337 -22.87 43.53 -1.62
C ASP A 337 -22.14 44.74 -2.21
N ASP A 338 -21.44 44.57 -3.34
CA ASP A 338 -20.84 45.67 -4.11
C ASP A 338 -21.90 46.68 -4.58
N PHE A 339 -23.08 46.18 -5.00
CA PHE A 339 -24.22 47.03 -5.35
C PHE A 339 -24.75 47.82 -4.14
N GLU A 340 -24.93 47.17 -2.98
CA GLU A 340 -25.34 47.82 -1.73
C GLU A 340 -24.35 48.91 -1.31
N VAL A 341 -23.04 48.65 -1.40
CA VAL A 341 -21.98 49.61 -1.09
C VAL A 341 -21.98 50.77 -2.09
N ALA A 342 -22.12 50.49 -3.39
CA ALA A 342 -22.18 51.51 -4.44
C ALA A 342 -23.41 52.43 -4.27
N LEU A 343 -24.53 51.86 -3.80
CA LEU A 343 -25.75 52.59 -3.46
C LEU A 343 -25.55 53.46 -2.20
N GLY A 344 -24.86 52.92 -1.18
CA GLY A 344 -24.56 53.59 0.10
C GLY A 344 -23.38 54.57 0.08
N GLY A 345 -22.58 54.62 -0.98
CA GLY A 345 -21.38 55.46 -1.16
C GLY A 345 -21.59 56.99 -1.14
N ALA A 346 -22.74 57.47 -0.66
CA ALA A 346 -23.05 58.87 -0.41
C ALA A 346 -22.27 59.42 0.81
N LYS A 347 -20.95 59.66 0.69
CA LYS A 347 -20.22 60.41 1.72
C LYS A 347 -20.50 61.92 1.63
N GLN A 348 -21.44 62.34 2.47
CA GLN A 348 -21.46 63.49 3.40
C GLN A 348 -21.32 64.96 2.92
N THR A 349 -21.01 65.30 1.66
CA THR A 349 -20.90 66.74 1.29
C THR A 349 -21.70 67.18 0.05
N SER A 350 -22.35 66.24 -0.64
CA SER A 350 -23.28 66.54 -1.75
C SER A 350 -24.55 65.70 -1.59
N THR A 351 -25.71 66.35 -1.70
CA THR A 351 -27.05 65.80 -1.43
C THR A 351 -27.53 64.69 -2.40
N THR A 352 -26.67 64.16 -3.27
CA THR A 352 -26.96 62.99 -4.09
C THR A 352 -25.71 62.12 -4.28
N PRO A 353 -25.80 60.78 -4.17
CA PRO A 353 -24.69 59.90 -4.56
C PRO A 353 -24.40 60.08 -6.06
N ILE A 354 -23.12 60.27 -6.38
CA ILE A 354 -22.61 60.56 -7.73
C ILE A 354 -23.14 59.54 -8.74
N MET A 355 -23.30 58.27 -8.35
CA MET A 355 -23.72 57.18 -9.24
C MET A 355 -25.22 57.12 -9.54
N ILE A 356 -26.10 57.56 -8.63
CA ILE A 356 -27.56 57.72 -8.93
C ILE A 356 -27.77 59.01 -9.73
N SER A 357 -27.01 60.06 -9.41
CA SER A 357 -27.05 61.36 -10.10
C SER A 357 -26.49 61.36 -11.53
N SER A 358 -25.90 60.25 -11.96
CA SER A 358 -25.34 60.06 -13.30
C SER A 358 -26.39 59.63 -14.34
N PHE A 359 -27.68 59.72 -13.99
CA PHE A 359 -28.79 59.45 -14.91
C PHE A 359 -28.63 60.24 -16.22
N ARG A 360 -28.41 59.53 -17.32
CA ARG A 360 -28.42 60.08 -18.68
C ARG A 360 -29.79 59.77 -19.30
N ASN A 361 -30.53 60.80 -19.71
CA ASN A 361 -31.70 60.63 -20.58
C ASN A 361 -31.20 60.07 -21.93
N LEU A 362 -31.17 58.75 -22.05
CA LEU A 362 -30.78 58.06 -23.27
C LEU A 362 -32.04 57.86 -24.13
N THR A 363 -32.12 58.53 -25.27
CA THR A 363 -33.13 58.23 -26.30
C THR A 363 -32.81 56.86 -26.89
N ALA A 364 -33.73 55.90 -26.77
CA ALA A 364 -33.52 54.53 -27.23
C ALA A 364 -33.29 54.48 -28.76
N PRO A 365 -32.22 53.84 -29.26
CA PRO A 365 -32.15 53.43 -30.65
C PRO A 365 -33.13 52.27 -30.89
N ALA A 366 -34.07 52.43 -31.82
CA ALA A 366 -35.21 51.56 -32.04
C ALA A 366 -34.91 50.18 -32.68
N ALA A 367 -33.66 49.67 -32.70
CA ALA A 367 -33.33 48.55 -33.59
C ALA A 367 -32.17 47.61 -33.18
N ALA A 368 -32.01 47.22 -31.90
CA ALA A 368 -30.91 46.31 -31.51
C ALA A 368 -31.25 45.11 -30.62
N ALA A 369 -32.53 44.72 -30.49
CA ALA A 369 -32.96 43.65 -29.57
C ALA A 369 -33.52 42.39 -30.28
N ALA A 370 -33.03 42.04 -31.48
CA ALA A 370 -33.58 40.90 -32.23
C ALA A 370 -33.32 39.52 -31.60
N ASP A 371 -32.26 39.36 -30.79
CA ASP A 371 -31.87 38.05 -30.21
C ASP A 371 -32.02 37.95 -28.68
N GLY A 372 -32.42 39.02 -27.98
CA GLY A 372 -32.61 39.03 -26.53
C GLY A 372 -31.38 38.58 -25.70
N THR A 373 -30.18 38.62 -26.29
CA THR A 373 -28.89 38.27 -25.67
C THR A 373 -28.04 39.49 -25.31
N ALA A 374 -28.32 40.65 -25.92
CA ALA A 374 -27.66 41.90 -25.61
C ALA A 374 -28.36 42.59 -24.41
N PRO A 375 -27.60 43.20 -23.49
CA PRO A 375 -28.17 43.94 -22.37
C PRO A 375 -29.00 45.14 -22.88
N PRO A 376 -30.20 45.40 -22.33
CA PRO A 376 -31.03 46.54 -22.68
C PRO A 376 -30.29 47.88 -22.55
N HIS A 377 -30.43 48.75 -23.55
CA HIS A 377 -29.75 50.06 -23.58
C HIS A 377 -30.17 50.97 -22.40
N SER A 378 -31.35 50.77 -21.85
CA SER A 378 -31.87 51.44 -20.65
C SER A 378 -31.05 51.19 -19.39
N LEU A 379 -30.35 50.05 -19.29
CA LEU A 379 -29.46 49.74 -18.16
C LEU A 379 -28.27 50.71 -18.09
N MET A 380 -27.85 51.26 -19.24
CA MET A 380 -26.76 52.25 -19.30
C MET A 380 -27.14 53.61 -18.70
N ALA A 381 -28.44 53.86 -18.48
CA ALA A 381 -28.90 55.07 -17.82
C ALA A 381 -28.44 55.12 -16.35
N PHE A 382 -28.15 53.96 -15.74
CA PHE A 382 -27.71 53.83 -14.35
C PHE A 382 -26.43 53.00 -14.25
N PRO A 383 -25.26 53.63 -14.03
CA PRO A 383 -23.98 52.91 -13.93
C PRO A 383 -23.97 51.78 -12.89
N ILE A 384 -24.67 51.97 -11.77
CA ILE A 384 -24.77 50.97 -10.69
C ILE A 384 -25.48 49.70 -11.19
N LEU A 385 -26.53 49.84 -12.00
CA LEU A 385 -27.29 48.71 -12.56
C LEU A 385 -26.51 48.02 -13.68
N ALA A 386 -25.75 48.78 -14.47
CA ALA A 386 -24.84 48.21 -15.47
C ALA A 386 -23.71 47.38 -14.82
N GLN A 387 -23.12 47.88 -13.73
CA GLN A 387 -22.10 47.14 -12.96
C GLN A 387 -22.68 45.85 -12.35
N LEU A 388 -23.86 45.94 -11.73
CA LEU A 388 -24.59 44.78 -11.22
C LEU A 388 -24.84 43.72 -12.30
N THR A 389 -25.34 44.16 -13.46
CA THR A 389 -25.61 43.29 -14.61
C THR A 389 -24.35 42.59 -15.09
N ASN A 390 -23.24 43.33 -15.22
CA ASN A 390 -21.95 42.76 -15.63
C ASN A 390 -21.45 41.70 -14.64
N GLY A 391 -21.63 41.91 -13.33
CA GLY A 391 -21.30 40.92 -12.30
C GLY A 391 -22.06 39.60 -12.49
N PHE A 392 -23.39 39.67 -12.66
CA PHE A 392 -24.20 38.48 -12.95
C PHE A 392 -23.82 37.83 -14.28
N LEU A 393 -23.62 38.59 -15.35
CA LEU A 393 -23.23 38.04 -16.66
C LEU A 393 -21.86 37.35 -16.61
N THR A 394 -20.90 37.87 -15.85
CA THR A 394 -19.61 37.19 -15.60
C THR A 394 -19.84 35.84 -14.94
N SER A 395 -20.64 35.77 -13.88
CA SER A 395 -20.97 34.49 -13.22
C SER A 395 -21.71 33.51 -14.13
N PHE A 396 -22.53 34.00 -15.06
CA PHE A 396 -23.22 33.16 -16.06
C PHE A 396 -22.26 32.61 -17.12
N ASN A 397 -21.27 33.41 -17.53
CA ASN A 397 -20.21 32.97 -18.43
C ASN A 397 -19.32 31.89 -17.78
N ASP A 398 -19.03 32.04 -16.48
CA ASP A 398 -18.33 31.06 -15.65
C ASP A 398 -19.13 29.75 -15.55
N LEU A 399 -20.41 29.84 -15.17
CA LEU A 399 -21.33 28.69 -15.07
C LEU A 399 -21.49 27.94 -16.40
N ARG A 400 -21.44 28.64 -17.54
CA ARG A 400 -21.55 28.01 -18.87
C ARG A 400 -20.51 26.92 -19.09
N LEU A 401 -19.31 27.05 -18.51
CA LEU A 401 -18.23 26.06 -18.64
C LEU A 401 -18.57 24.72 -17.93
N CYS A 402 -19.49 24.73 -16.97
CA CYS A 402 -19.81 23.60 -16.11
C CYS A 402 -21.31 23.50 -15.80
N ALA A 403 -22.16 23.83 -16.79
CA ALA A 403 -23.60 23.86 -16.62
C ALA A 403 -24.19 22.45 -16.44
N LEU A 404 -24.51 22.09 -15.19
CA LEU A 404 -25.14 20.82 -14.84
C LEU A 404 -26.67 20.98 -14.75
N LEU A 405 -27.43 20.20 -15.53
CA LEU A 405 -28.90 20.23 -15.54
C LEU A 405 -29.52 20.02 -14.16
N SER A 406 -28.91 19.16 -13.33
CA SER A 406 -29.35 18.89 -11.96
C SER A 406 -29.30 20.13 -11.04
N LEU A 407 -28.50 21.14 -11.40
CA LEU A 407 -28.36 22.36 -10.61
C LEU A 407 -29.36 23.45 -10.96
N GLN A 408 -30.08 23.35 -12.08
CA GLN A 408 -30.96 24.42 -12.57
C GLN A 408 -31.91 24.93 -11.48
N HIS A 409 -32.69 24.04 -10.86
CA HIS A 409 -33.65 24.43 -9.82
C HIS A 409 -32.98 25.08 -8.61
N ARG A 410 -31.93 24.44 -8.08
CA ARG A 410 -31.23 24.91 -6.88
C ARG A 410 -30.53 26.26 -7.12
N LEU A 411 -29.88 26.45 -8.27
CA LEU A 411 -29.28 27.72 -8.65
C LEU A 411 -30.34 28.79 -8.90
N SER A 412 -31.48 28.43 -9.50
CA SER A 412 -32.59 29.37 -9.72
C SER A 412 -33.17 29.92 -8.41
N GLN A 413 -33.25 29.10 -7.35
CA GLN A 413 -33.65 29.55 -6.01
C GLN A 413 -32.66 30.57 -5.44
N HIS A 414 -31.36 30.29 -5.54
CA HIS A 414 -30.34 31.21 -5.05
C HIS A 414 -30.27 32.50 -5.87
N LEU A 415 -30.51 32.44 -7.18
CA LEU A 415 -30.60 33.62 -8.03
C LEU A 415 -31.82 34.47 -7.66
N GLN A 416 -32.98 33.84 -7.42
CA GLN A 416 -34.17 34.53 -6.92
C GLN A 416 -33.87 35.27 -5.61
N ILE A 417 -33.18 34.62 -4.66
CA ILE A 417 -32.79 35.25 -3.39
C ILE A 417 -31.85 36.46 -3.64
N ALA A 418 -30.87 36.33 -4.53
CA ALA A 418 -29.99 37.44 -4.88
C ALA A 418 -30.75 38.62 -5.51
N MET A 419 -31.70 38.35 -6.41
CA MET A 419 -32.56 39.37 -7.02
C MET A 419 -33.49 40.04 -5.99
N VAL A 420 -34.06 39.27 -5.06
CA VAL A 420 -34.82 39.81 -3.92
C VAL A 420 -33.96 40.76 -3.09
N ARG A 421 -32.72 40.39 -2.78
CA ARG A 421 -31.79 41.25 -2.03
C ARG A 421 -31.49 42.56 -2.76
N VAL A 422 -31.38 42.56 -4.08
CA VAL A 422 -31.22 43.81 -4.87
C VAL A 422 -32.42 44.75 -4.68
N VAL A 423 -33.64 44.22 -4.73
CA VAL A 423 -34.87 45.00 -4.49
C VAL A 423 -34.89 45.54 -3.05
N GLU A 424 -34.53 44.70 -2.07
CA GLU A 424 -34.45 45.10 -0.66
C GLU A 424 -33.38 46.16 -0.40
N ALA A 425 -32.24 46.11 -1.09
CA ALA A 425 -31.18 47.11 -1.00
C ALA A 425 -31.68 48.50 -1.42
N ILE A 426 -32.43 48.58 -2.53
CA ILE A 426 -33.04 49.84 -2.99
C ILE A 426 -34.09 50.33 -1.99
N ALA A 427 -34.96 49.45 -1.50
CA ALA A 427 -35.97 49.81 -0.51
C ALA A 427 -35.34 50.31 0.81
N LYS A 428 -34.28 49.64 1.28
CA LYS A 428 -33.51 50.03 2.46
C LYS A 428 -32.87 51.41 2.29
N TYR A 429 -32.30 51.69 1.11
CA TYR A 429 -31.77 53.00 0.78
C TYR A 429 -32.85 54.09 0.80
N CYS A 430 -34.01 53.83 0.18
CA CYS A 430 -35.15 54.77 0.18
C CYS A 430 -35.61 55.07 1.62
N HIS A 431 -35.73 54.04 2.47
CA HIS A 431 -36.11 54.20 3.86
C HIS A 431 -35.08 54.98 4.69
N GLN A 432 -33.78 54.69 4.52
CA GLN A 432 -32.71 55.39 5.22
C GLN A 432 -32.61 56.88 4.86
N HIS A 433 -32.95 57.24 3.62
CA HIS A 433 -32.94 58.63 3.15
C HIS A 433 -34.29 59.32 3.23
N GLY A 434 -35.35 58.64 3.70
CA GLY A 434 -36.71 59.20 3.80
C GLY A 434 -37.32 59.59 2.45
N VAL A 435 -36.90 58.94 1.37
CA VAL A 435 -37.29 59.25 -0.01
C VAL A 435 -38.35 58.26 -0.46
N VAL A 436 -39.50 58.76 -0.91
CA VAL A 436 -40.54 57.92 -1.54
C VAL A 436 -40.40 58.06 -3.06
N PRO A 437 -40.09 56.99 -3.80
CA PRO A 437 -40.06 57.03 -5.26
C PRO A 437 -41.44 57.46 -5.79
N LYS A 438 -41.48 58.48 -6.65
CA LYS A 438 -42.70 58.95 -7.29
C LYS A 438 -42.47 59.15 -8.78
N ALA A 439 -43.50 58.84 -9.58
CA ALA A 439 -43.54 59.23 -10.97
C ALA A 439 -43.36 60.76 -11.11
N ALA A 440 -42.69 61.19 -12.18
CA ALA A 440 -42.47 62.61 -12.40
C ALA A 440 -43.81 63.28 -12.74
N GLU A 441 -44.34 64.08 -11.82
CA GLU A 441 -45.38 65.06 -12.15
C GLU A 441 -44.77 66.06 -13.13
N SER A 442 -45.50 66.37 -14.22
CA SER A 442 -45.05 67.21 -15.32
C SER A 442 -44.36 68.50 -14.84
N THR A 443 -43.04 68.54 -14.83
CA THR A 443 -42.26 69.76 -14.57
C THR A 443 -41.18 69.95 -15.62
N ASP A 444 -41.09 71.19 -16.06
CA ASP A 444 -40.26 71.73 -17.13
C ASP A 444 -38.88 71.08 -17.29
N ALA A 445 -38.52 70.80 -18.55
CA ALA A 445 -37.28 70.19 -19.01
C ALA A 445 -36.00 71.03 -18.75
N ALA A 446 -36.04 72.00 -17.83
CA ALA A 446 -34.98 72.98 -17.58
C ALA A 446 -34.12 72.70 -16.32
N ALA A 447 -34.45 71.69 -15.50
CA ALA A 447 -33.60 71.30 -14.37
C ALA A 447 -32.49 70.32 -14.82
N ALA A 448 -31.22 70.75 -14.76
CA ALA A 448 -30.06 69.97 -15.20
C ALA A 448 -29.83 68.65 -14.44
N LYS A 449 -30.55 68.40 -13.33
CA LYS A 449 -30.55 67.12 -12.59
C LYS A 449 -31.96 66.85 -12.08
N ALA A 450 -32.53 65.70 -12.44
CA ALA A 450 -33.81 65.24 -11.91
C ALA A 450 -33.72 65.06 -10.37
N PRO A 451 -34.79 65.32 -9.61
CA PRO A 451 -34.81 65.07 -8.17
C PRO A 451 -34.58 63.58 -7.87
N LEU A 452 -34.00 63.31 -6.69
CA LEU A 452 -33.60 61.95 -6.27
C LEU A 452 -34.78 60.96 -6.26
N GLU A 453 -35.99 61.41 -5.89
CA GLU A 453 -37.24 60.65 -5.93
C GLU A 453 -37.55 60.10 -7.34
N VAL A 454 -37.43 60.96 -8.36
CA VAL A 454 -37.69 60.60 -9.76
C VAL A 454 -36.58 59.71 -10.31
N GLN A 455 -35.33 59.90 -9.89
CA GLN A 455 -34.21 59.05 -10.30
C GLN A 455 -34.35 57.62 -9.73
N LEU A 456 -34.76 57.50 -8.47
CA LEU A 456 -35.01 56.20 -7.83
C LEU A 456 -36.24 55.49 -8.40
N TYR A 457 -37.32 56.23 -8.71
CA TYR A 457 -38.48 55.66 -9.42
C TYR A 457 -38.09 55.12 -10.79
N LYS A 458 -37.31 55.89 -11.57
CA LYS A 458 -36.80 55.43 -12.88
C LYS A 458 -35.85 54.24 -12.76
N LEU A 459 -35.02 54.18 -11.71
CA LEU A 459 -34.16 53.03 -11.43
C LEU A 459 -35.01 51.77 -11.15
N ALA A 460 -36.02 51.88 -10.29
CA ALA A 460 -36.95 50.79 -10.00
C ALA A 460 -37.74 50.35 -11.24
N LEU A 461 -38.17 51.31 -12.07
CA LEU A 461 -38.85 51.00 -13.33
C LEU A 461 -37.95 50.21 -14.28
N VAL A 462 -36.70 50.64 -14.50
CA VAL A 462 -35.73 49.92 -15.36
C VAL A 462 -35.38 48.55 -14.77
N LEU A 463 -35.30 48.43 -13.44
CA LEU A 463 -35.10 47.14 -12.77
C LEU A 463 -36.26 46.18 -13.10
N TYR A 464 -37.50 46.67 -13.02
CA TYR A 464 -38.71 45.89 -13.28
C TYR A 464 -38.90 45.53 -14.76
N THR A 465 -38.85 46.51 -15.66
CA THR A 465 -39.21 46.31 -17.08
C THR A 465 -38.12 45.60 -17.86
N ASP A 466 -36.86 45.87 -17.55
CA ASP A 466 -35.74 45.49 -18.41
C ASP A 466 -34.78 44.54 -17.72
N TRP A 467 -34.34 44.84 -16.48
CA TRP A 467 -33.30 44.05 -15.81
C TRP A 467 -33.79 42.66 -15.36
N ILE A 468 -34.91 42.58 -14.62
CA ILE A 468 -35.45 41.31 -14.12
C ILE A 468 -35.75 40.35 -15.30
N PRO A 469 -36.48 40.74 -16.35
CA PRO A 469 -36.73 39.86 -17.49
C PRO A 469 -35.46 39.44 -18.23
N PHE A 470 -34.48 40.34 -18.35
CA PHE A 470 -33.20 40.07 -19.01
C PHE A 470 -32.36 39.04 -18.24
N ILE A 471 -32.16 39.21 -16.93
CA ILE A 471 -31.38 38.28 -16.11
C ILE A 471 -32.01 36.88 -16.09
N VAL A 472 -33.34 36.79 -15.95
CA VAL A 472 -34.05 35.51 -16.01
C VAL A 472 -33.88 34.85 -17.38
N ALA A 473 -34.03 35.61 -18.47
CA ALA A 473 -33.85 35.08 -19.82
C ALA A 473 -32.40 34.61 -20.08
N CYS A 474 -31.40 35.33 -19.56
CA CYS A 474 -29.99 34.92 -19.64
C CYS A 474 -29.73 33.63 -18.86
N PHE A 475 -30.26 33.51 -17.64
CA PHE A 475 -30.11 32.31 -16.82
C PHE A 475 -30.79 31.10 -17.47
N ASP A 476 -32.04 31.25 -17.92
CA ASP A 476 -32.77 30.18 -18.60
C ASP A 476 -32.03 29.72 -19.88
N LYS A 477 -31.42 30.66 -20.61
CA LYS A 477 -30.59 30.37 -21.79
C LYS A 477 -29.41 29.44 -21.50
N LEU A 478 -28.82 29.48 -20.31
CA LEU A 478 -27.72 28.57 -19.93
C LEU A 478 -28.15 27.10 -19.89
N PHE A 479 -29.44 26.83 -19.71
CA PHE A 479 -29.99 25.48 -19.56
C PHE A 479 -30.99 25.08 -20.71
N THR A 480 -31.21 25.92 -21.72
CA THR A 480 -32.22 25.77 -22.84
C THR A 480 -32.19 24.44 -23.62
N ARG A 481 -33.25 23.88 -24.26
CA ARG A 481 -34.67 24.20 -24.56
C ARG A 481 -35.56 22.96 -24.27
N GLN A 482 -35.65 22.44 -23.06
CA GLN A 482 -36.72 21.48 -22.73
C GLN A 482 -37.85 22.22 -22.03
N PRO A 483 -39.00 22.46 -22.70
CA PRO A 483 -40.16 23.02 -22.01
C PRO A 483 -40.53 22.07 -20.86
N GLY A 484 -40.54 22.58 -19.62
CA GLY A 484 -41.01 21.83 -18.45
C GLY A 484 -39.98 21.55 -17.34
N LEU A 485 -38.72 22.01 -17.41
CA LEU A 485 -37.86 21.93 -16.23
C LEU A 485 -38.28 22.97 -15.16
N PRO A 486 -38.36 22.56 -13.87
CA PRO A 486 -38.83 23.43 -12.81
C PRO A 486 -37.80 24.52 -12.47
N THR A 487 -38.11 25.75 -12.83
CA THR A 487 -37.38 26.95 -12.41
C THR A 487 -38.09 27.56 -11.20
N ALA A 488 -37.32 27.99 -10.18
CA ALA A 488 -37.84 28.69 -9.01
C ALA A 488 -37.87 30.22 -9.18
N LEU A 489 -37.44 30.74 -10.34
CA LEU A 489 -37.50 32.16 -10.67
C LEU A 489 -38.97 32.56 -10.88
N ASP A 490 -39.44 33.44 -10.02
CA ASP A 490 -40.79 33.97 -10.05
C ASP A 490 -40.72 35.49 -10.23
N LYS A 491 -41.06 35.93 -11.45
CA LYS A 491 -41.10 37.35 -11.82
C LYS A 491 -42.25 38.08 -11.12
N ASP A 492 -43.36 37.40 -10.89
CA ASP A 492 -44.55 37.99 -10.29
C ASP A 492 -44.32 38.21 -8.79
N ALA A 493 -43.66 37.28 -8.10
CA ALA A 493 -43.25 37.46 -6.71
C ALA A 493 -42.30 38.66 -6.52
N LEU A 494 -41.32 38.85 -7.41
CA LEU A 494 -40.44 40.04 -7.38
C LEU A 494 -41.24 41.33 -7.62
N THR A 495 -42.20 41.29 -8.55
CA THR A 495 -43.08 42.41 -8.85
C THR A 495 -43.95 42.78 -7.65
N GLN A 496 -44.52 41.78 -6.97
CA GLN A 496 -45.29 41.97 -5.75
C GLN A 496 -44.42 42.57 -4.64
N LEU A 497 -43.20 42.07 -4.45
CA LEU A 497 -42.26 42.62 -3.47
C LEU A 497 -41.93 44.10 -3.74
N MET A 498 -41.68 44.47 -5.00
CA MET A 498 -41.42 45.87 -5.37
C MET A 498 -42.60 46.79 -5.05
N ARG A 499 -43.85 46.31 -5.21
CA ARG A 499 -45.06 47.04 -4.81
C ARG A 499 -45.20 47.14 -3.29
N GLU A 500 -44.98 46.05 -2.56
CA GLU A 500 -45.02 46.02 -1.09
C GLU A 500 -43.99 46.99 -0.48
N LYS A 501 -42.83 47.15 -1.12
CA LYS A 501 -41.78 48.09 -0.71
C LYS A 501 -41.97 49.52 -1.23
N GLN A 502 -43.11 49.84 -1.86
CA GLN A 502 -43.43 51.17 -2.39
C GLN A 502 -42.39 51.70 -3.41
N LEU A 503 -41.77 50.79 -4.18
CA LEU A 503 -40.82 51.16 -5.23
C LEU A 503 -41.50 51.45 -6.59
N LEU A 504 -42.72 50.93 -6.77
CA LEU A 504 -43.55 51.10 -7.96
C LEU A 504 -44.95 51.57 -7.53
N ASP A 505 -45.57 52.45 -8.31
CA ASP A 505 -46.93 52.90 -8.07
C ASP A 505 -47.95 51.79 -8.41
N PRO A 506 -49.03 51.62 -7.62
CA PRO A 506 -50.02 50.56 -7.83
C PRO A 506 -50.84 50.71 -9.12
N GLU A 507 -50.92 51.90 -9.72
CA GLU A 507 -51.86 52.20 -10.81
C GLU A 507 -51.23 52.28 -12.23
N GLU A 508 -49.93 52.56 -12.39
CA GLU A 508 -49.35 52.82 -13.73
C GLU A 508 -48.90 51.56 -14.51
N THR A 509 -48.77 50.39 -13.87
CA THR A 509 -48.29 49.17 -14.57
C THR A 509 -49.36 48.43 -15.38
N MET A 510 -50.65 48.72 -15.18
CA MET A 510 -51.72 48.16 -16.03
C MET A 510 -51.68 48.71 -17.47
N ALA A 511 -51.03 49.86 -17.70
CA ALA A 511 -50.92 50.44 -19.04
C ALA A 511 -49.90 49.71 -19.93
N VAL A 512 -48.91 49.00 -19.36
CA VAL A 512 -47.85 48.33 -20.14
C VAL A 512 -48.28 46.96 -20.66
N HIS A 513 -49.19 46.26 -19.96
CA HIS A 513 -49.79 45.01 -20.44
C HIS A 513 -50.97 45.22 -21.41
N GLY A 514 -51.40 46.47 -21.66
CA GLY A 514 -52.56 46.81 -22.48
C GLY A 514 -52.31 46.98 -23.99
N ASN A 515 -51.06 46.92 -24.47
CA ASN A 515 -50.72 47.12 -25.88
C ASN A 515 -50.09 45.88 -26.54
N ILE A 516 -50.63 44.70 -26.24
CA ILE A 516 -50.47 43.50 -27.07
C ILE A 516 -51.86 42.90 -27.33
N ILE A 517 -52.58 43.54 -28.25
CA ILE A 517 -53.47 42.87 -29.22
C ILE A 517 -53.12 43.43 -30.59
#